data_AF-A0A834HK60-F1
#
_entry.id   AF-A0A834HK60-F1
#
_cell.length_a   1.000
_cell.length_b   1.000
_cell.length_c   1.000
_cell.angle_alpha   90.00
_cell.angle_beta   90.00
_cell.angle_gamma   90.00
#
_symmetry.space_group_name_H-M   'P 1'
#
loop_
_entity.id
_entity.type
_entity.pdbx_description
1 polymer ?
#
loop_
_entity_poly.entity_id
_entity_poly.type
_entity_poly.pdbx_seq_one_letter_code
_entity_poly.pdbx_strand_id
1 'polypeptide(L)'
;MVQPPRFSEAIPSTPYGPIVLRDALENAVIKMLMTDVPFGVLLSGGLDSSLVASIAARHLTGTKGAKQWGTQLHSFCQVILVLIPIFAFVDKGSPDLKAGKEVADYLGSVHHEFHFSVQDGIEAIEDVIYHKHMT
;
A
#
# COMPACT_ATOMS: atom_id res chain seq x y z
N MET A 1 -12.30 18.17 -25.09
CA MET A 1 -11.34 17.94 -23.99
C MET A 1 -10.40 16.84 -24.43
N VAL A 2 -9.12 17.16 -24.65
CA VAL A 2 -8.11 16.19 -25.10
C VAL A 2 -7.58 15.47 -23.87
N GLN A 3 -7.79 14.15 -23.76
CA GLN A 3 -7.13 13.35 -22.72
C GLN A 3 -5.61 13.34 -23.01
N PRO A 4 -4.75 13.52 -21.99
CA PRO A 4 -3.32 13.36 -22.19
C PRO A 4 -3.01 11.90 -22.60
N PRO A 5 -2.00 11.68 -23.46
CA PRO A 5 -1.63 10.34 -23.89
C PRO A 5 -1.19 9.53 -22.67
N ARG A 6 -1.91 8.43 -22.38
CA ARG A 6 -1.69 7.64 -21.16
C ARG A 6 -0.36 6.88 -21.15
N PHE A 7 0.26 6.68 -22.30
CA PHE A 7 1.59 6.06 -22.42
C PHE A 7 2.30 6.63 -23.66
N SER A 8 3.58 6.96 -23.51
CA SER A 8 4.46 7.26 -24.65
C SER A 8 4.89 5.94 -25.26
N GLU A 9 4.65 5.73 -26.55
CA GLU A 9 5.16 4.57 -27.32
C GLU A 9 6.69 4.66 -27.54
N ALA A 10 7.34 5.75 -27.08
CA ALA A 10 8.78 5.90 -27.19
C ALA A 10 9.48 4.85 -26.30
N ILE A 11 10.15 3.89 -26.94
CA ILE A 11 11.00 2.92 -26.26
C ILE A 11 12.16 3.70 -25.60
N PRO A 12 12.34 3.60 -24.27
CA PRO A 12 13.45 4.25 -23.60
C PRO A 12 14.78 3.76 -24.19
N SER A 13 15.56 4.67 -24.74
CA SER A 13 16.88 4.39 -25.34
C SER A 13 18.02 4.55 -24.34
N THR A 14 17.73 5.04 -23.12
CA THR A 14 18.73 5.18 -22.06
C THR A 14 19.17 3.80 -21.56
N PRO A 15 20.49 3.58 -21.38
CA PRO A 15 20.99 2.35 -20.78
C PRO A 15 20.35 2.06 -19.42
N TYR A 16 20.04 0.79 -19.16
CA TYR A 16 19.51 0.35 -17.88
C TYR A 16 20.50 0.66 -16.75
N GLY A 17 20.09 1.58 -15.86
CA GLY A 17 20.87 2.00 -14.69
C GLY A 17 20.16 1.60 -13.39
N PRO A 18 20.45 0.43 -12.81
CA PRO A 18 19.72 -0.08 -11.63
C PRO A 18 19.83 0.85 -10.41
N ILE A 19 20.98 1.50 -10.22
CA ILE A 19 21.21 2.45 -9.14
C ILE A 19 20.35 3.70 -9.33
N VAL A 20 20.27 4.22 -10.55
CA VAL A 20 19.46 5.41 -10.87
C VAL A 20 17.98 5.14 -10.61
N LEU A 21 17.48 3.95 -10.98
CA LEU A 21 16.10 3.55 -10.70
C LEU A 21 15.84 3.40 -9.22
N ARG A 22 16.75 2.76 -8.48
CA ARG A 22 16.67 2.62 -7.04
C ARG A 22 16.61 3.97 -6.34
N ASP A 23 17.53 4.87 -6.68
CA ASP A 23 17.60 6.20 -6.08
C ASP A 23 16.36 7.03 -6.43
N ALA A 24 15.87 6.94 -7.67
CA ALA A 24 14.64 7.62 -8.08
C ALA A 24 13.43 7.13 -7.27
N LEU A 25 13.30 5.81 -7.07
CA LEU A 25 12.24 5.23 -6.26
C LEU A 25 12.36 5.62 -4.79
N GLU A 26 13.55 5.52 -4.20
CA GLU A 26 13.79 5.89 -2.81
C GLU A 26 13.47 7.37 -2.57
N ASN A 27 13.92 8.26 -3.45
CA ASN A 27 13.61 9.68 -3.36
C ASN A 27 12.11 9.99 -3.51
N ALA A 28 11.41 9.27 -4.39
CA ALA A 28 9.97 9.42 -4.55
C ALA A 28 9.22 9.05 -3.26
N VAL A 29 9.59 7.93 -2.62
CA VAL A 29 9.00 7.50 -1.35
C VAL A 29 9.33 8.49 -0.25
N ILE A 30 10.59 8.91 -0.08
CA ILE A 30 11.01 9.87 0.95
C ILE A 30 10.22 11.18 0.84
N LYS A 31 10.00 11.67 -0.39
CA LYS A 31 9.21 12.88 -0.63
C LYS A 31 7.77 12.74 -0.13
N MET A 32 7.19 11.55 -0.22
CA MET A 32 5.84 11.27 0.29
C MET A 32 5.76 11.15 1.82
N LEU A 33 6.90 10.95 2.51
CA LEU A 33 6.95 10.89 3.98
C LEU A 33 6.97 12.29 4.64
N MET A 34 7.09 13.37 3.86
CA MET A 34 7.09 14.74 4.36
C MET A 34 5.67 15.20 4.68
N THR A 35 5.15 14.79 5.84
CA THR A 35 3.82 15.16 6.34
C THR A 35 3.88 15.62 7.79
N ASP A 36 2.97 16.53 8.15
CA ASP A 36 2.80 17.05 9.50
C ASP A 36 1.76 16.25 10.31
N VAL A 37 1.08 15.28 9.68
CA VAL A 37 0.09 14.41 10.31
C VAL A 37 0.54 12.94 10.33
N PRO A 38 0.04 12.12 11.27
CA PRO A 38 0.29 10.69 11.26
C PRO A 38 -0.11 10.04 9.93
N PHE A 39 0.69 9.08 9.48
CA PHE A 39 0.43 8.32 8.25
C PHE A 39 0.75 6.83 8.47
N GLY A 40 0.24 5.99 7.58
CA GLY A 40 0.56 4.57 7.52
C GLY A 40 0.77 4.11 6.09
N VAL A 41 1.11 2.83 5.93
CA VAL A 41 1.34 2.18 4.64
C VAL A 41 0.29 1.11 4.38
N LEU A 42 -0.14 0.98 3.13
CA LEU A 42 -0.98 -0.14 2.69
C LEU A 42 -0.07 -1.31 2.30
N LEU A 43 -0.33 -2.47 2.90
CA LEU A 43 0.56 -3.62 2.82
C LEU A 43 -0.24 -4.87 2.49
N SER A 44 -0.14 -5.30 1.24
CA SER A 44 -0.81 -6.50 0.71
C SER A 44 0.04 -7.76 0.79
N GLY A 45 1.33 -7.63 1.13
CA GLY A 45 2.30 -8.73 1.06
C GLY A 45 2.88 -8.96 -0.34
N GLY A 46 2.45 -8.20 -1.34
CA GLY A 46 3.07 -8.18 -2.68
C GLY A 46 4.42 -7.45 -2.72
N LEU A 47 5.19 -7.67 -3.78
CA LEU A 47 6.53 -7.08 -3.95
C LEU A 47 6.52 -5.55 -3.86
N ASP A 48 5.62 -4.89 -4.60
CA ASP A 48 5.61 -3.43 -4.73
C ASP A 48 5.28 -2.72 -3.41
N SER A 49 4.22 -3.18 -2.73
CA SER A 49 3.79 -2.62 -1.44
C SER A 49 4.84 -2.87 -0.36
N SER A 50 5.46 -4.05 -0.35
CA SER A 50 6.55 -4.40 0.57
C SER A 50 7.80 -3.56 0.33
N LEU A 51 8.15 -3.29 -0.94
CA LEU A 51 9.29 -2.45 -1.29
C LEU A 51 9.09 -1.02 -0.80
N VAL A 52 7.93 -0.42 -1.08
CA VAL A 52 7.58 0.92 -0.61
C VAL A 52 7.56 0.99 0.92
N ALA A 53 6.94 0.01 1.57
CA ALA A 53 6.88 -0.06 3.04
C ALA A 53 8.28 -0.17 3.67
N SER A 54 9.19 -0.96 3.06
CA SER A 54 10.56 -1.10 3.56
C SER A 54 11.37 0.20 3.46
N ILE A 55 11.21 0.94 2.36
CA ILE A 55 11.85 2.25 2.19
C ILE A 55 11.25 3.24 3.20
N ALA A 56 9.92 3.27 3.33
CA ALA A 56 9.23 4.13 4.28
C ALA A 56 9.71 3.88 5.72
N ALA A 57 9.74 2.62 6.17
CA ALA A 57 10.19 2.23 7.49
C ALA A 57 11.63 2.66 7.77
N ARG A 58 12.53 2.47 6.79
CA ARG A 58 13.95 2.83 6.93
C ARG A 58 14.17 4.33 7.08
N HIS A 59 13.39 5.15 6.39
CA HIS A 59 13.55 6.61 6.38
C HIS A 59 12.67 7.34 7.41
N LEU A 60 11.71 6.65 8.04
CA LEU A 60 10.77 7.23 9.01
C LEU A 60 11.49 7.91 10.18
N THR A 61 12.51 7.26 10.76
CA THR A 61 13.23 7.74 11.95
C THR A 61 13.89 9.11 11.78
N GLY A 62 14.19 9.52 10.55
CA GLY A 62 14.79 10.82 10.23
C GLY A 62 13.78 11.94 9.96
N THR A 63 12.47 11.65 9.92
CA THR A 63 11.45 12.62 9.53
C THR A 63 10.98 13.51 10.69
N LYS A 64 10.44 14.70 10.35
CA LYS A 64 9.77 15.57 11.34
C LYS A 64 8.57 14.87 11.98
N GLY A 65 7.79 14.16 11.17
CA GLY A 65 6.63 13.38 11.61
C GLY A 65 7.00 12.38 12.70
N ALA A 66 8.14 11.68 12.56
CA ALA A 66 8.56 10.72 13.59
C ALA A 66 8.97 11.35 14.92
N LYS A 67 9.48 12.59 14.92
CA LYS A 67 9.77 13.33 16.16
C LYS A 67 8.52 13.80 16.88
N GLN A 68 7.44 14.08 16.12
CA GLN A 68 6.19 14.61 16.67
C GLN A 68 5.20 13.51 17.06
N TRP A 69 5.15 12.42 16.27
CA TRP A 69 4.12 11.38 16.35
C TRP A 69 4.69 10.00 16.69
N GLY A 70 6.01 9.88 16.84
CA GLY A 70 6.70 8.62 17.13
C GLY A 70 7.24 7.92 15.88
N THR A 71 8.21 7.03 16.06
CA THR A 71 8.90 6.30 14.98
C THR A 71 8.18 5.02 14.55
N GLN A 72 6.99 4.75 15.08
CA GLN A 72 6.30 3.49 14.85
C GLN A 72 5.45 3.57 13.57
N LEU A 73 5.79 2.76 12.57
CA LEU A 73 5.03 2.69 11.32
C LEU A 73 3.78 1.84 11.53
N HIS A 74 2.63 2.34 11.07
CA HIS A 74 1.38 1.59 11.02
C HIS A 74 1.17 1.03 9.62
N SER A 75 0.94 -0.28 9.54
CA SER A 75 0.69 -0.98 8.27
C SER A 75 -0.74 -1.50 8.25
N PHE A 76 -1.42 -1.37 7.12
CA PHE A 76 -2.81 -1.77 6.96
C PHE A 76 -2.94 -2.80 5.84
N CYS A 77 -3.54 -3.95 6.13
CA CYS A 77 -3.90 -4.97 5.14
C CYS A 77 -5.42 -5.06 5.03
N GLN A 78 -5.91 -5.25 3.81
CA GLN A 78 -7.33 -5.29 3.50
C GLN A 78 -7.69 -6.69 2.93
N VAL A 79 -8.70 -7.37 3.48
CA VAL A 79 -9.17 -8.71 3.09
C VAL A 79 -10.68 -8.80 2.86
N ILE A 80 -11.08 -9.28 1.69
CA ILE A 80 -12.48 -9.63 1.38
C ILE A 80 -12.81 -10.98 2.03
N LEU A 81 -13.73 -10.97 2.99
CA LEU A 81 -14.34 -12.17 3.54
C LEU A 81 -15.39 -12.70 2.55
N VAL A 82 -15.13 -13.86 1.95
CA VAL A 82 -16.05 -14.50 1.00
C VAL A 82 -16.93 -15.53 1.72
N LEU A 83 -18.19 -15.16 1.96
CA LEU A 83 -19.16 -16.03 2.62
C LEU A 83 -19.80 -17.00 1.62
N ILE A 84 -19.03 -17.97 1.13
CA ILE A 84 -19.59 -19.13 0.42
C ILE A 84 -19.87 -20.23 1.47
N PRO A 85 -21.13 -20.65 1.69
CA PRO A 85 -21.49 -21.63 2.74
C PRO A 85 -20.93 -23.05 2.51
N ILE A 86 -20.20 -23.28 1.41
CA ILE A 86 -19.50 -24.54 1.09
C ILE A 86 -17.98 -24.41 1.27
N PHE A 87 -17.44 -23.20 1.44
CA PHE A 87 -16.02 -22.89 1.58
C PHE A 87 -15.72 -21.93 2.75
N ALA A 88 -16.50 -22.02 3.83
CA ALA A 88 -16.36 -21.19 5.04
C ALA A 88 -15.09 -21.48 5.87
N PHE A 89 -13.99 -21.87 5.23
CA PHE A 89 -12.68 -22.09 5.83
C PHE A 89 -11.58 -21.18 5.25
N VAL A 90 -11.84 -20.48 4.14
CA VAL A 90 -10.87 -19.59 3.52
C VAL A 90 -11.12 -18.16 3.98
N ASP A 91 -10.60 -17.81 5.16
CA ASP A 91 -10.53 -16.40 5.55
C ASP A 91 -9.53 -16.07 6.65
N LYS A 92 -9.15 -17.05 7.47
CA LYS A 92 -8.08 -16.89 8.47
C LYS A 92 -6.67 -17.14 7.92
N GLY A 93 -6.53 -17.23 6.59
CA GLY A 93 -5.29 -17.66 5.95
C GLY A 93 -5.19 -17.25 4.49
N SER A 94 -5.75 -16.10 4.11
CA SER A 94 -5.49 -15.57 2.78
C SER A 94 -3.97 -15.39 2.60
N PRO A 95 -3.43 -15.71 1.41
CA PRO A 95 -2.00 -15.57 1.16
C PRO A 95 -1.52 -14.13 1.38
N ASP A 96 -2.36 -13.14 1.07
CA ASP A 96 -2.10 -11.72 1.30
C ASP A 96 -1.97 -11.37 2.79
N LEU A 97 -2.81 -11.93 3.68
CA LEU A 97 -2.68 -11.72 5.12
C LEU A 97 -1.37 -12.28 5.65
N LYS A 98 -1.05 -13.50 5.24
CA LYS A 98 0.17 -14.17 5.70
C LYS A 98 1.40 -13.40 5.24
N ALA A 99 1.47 -13.06 3.95
CA ALA A 99 2.58 -12.32 3.38
C ALA A 99 2.66 -10.89 3.97
N GLY A 100 1.51 -10.23 4.16
CA GLY A 100 1.45 -8.91 4.75
C GLY A 100 1.95 -8.89 6.19
N LYS A 101 1.55 -9.89 6.98
CA LYS A 101 2.03 -10.09 8.34
C LYS A 101 3.53 -10.40 8.40
N GLU A 102 4.03 -11.29 7.54
CA GLU A 102 5.46 -11.61 7.46
C GLU A 102 6.31 -10.36 7.20
N VAL A 103 5.88 -9.49 6.28
CA VAL A 103 6.56 -8.23 5.98
C VAL A 103 6.41 -7.25 7.14
N ALA A 104 5.24 -7.16 7.77
CA ALA A 104 5.02 -6.26 8.90
C ALA A 104 5.89 -6.65 10.11
N ASP A 105 6.03 -7.94 10.38
CA ASP A 105 6.90 -8.50 11.42
C ASP A 105 8.37 -8.20 11.10
N TYR A 106 8.79 -8.37 9.84
CA TYR A 106 10.13 -8.02 9.38
C TYR A 106 10.44 -6.52 9.56
N LEU A 107 9.46 -5.65 9.29
CA LEU A 107 9.60 -4.20 9.41
C LEU A 107 9.41 -3.68 10.85
N GLY A 108 8.92 -4.51 11.78
CA GLY A 108 8.57 -4.10 13.14
C GLY A 108 7.41 -3.09 13.19
N SER A 109 6.53 -3.11 12.19
CA SER A 109 5.38 -2.19 12.10
C SER A 109 4.19 -2.68 12.93
N VAL A 110 3.33 -1.76 13.38
CA VAL A 110 2.04 -2.14 13.98
C VAL A 110 1.09 -2.50 12.84
N HIS A 111 0.84 -3.79 12.66
CA HIS A 111 -0.01 -4.31 11.60
C HIS A 111 -1.48 -4.32 12.01
N HIS A 112 -2.33 -3.76 11.15
CA HIS A 112 -3.78 -3.74 11.30
C HIS A 112 -4.41 -4.50 10.13
N GLU A 113 -5.18 -5.52 10.45
CA GLU A 113 -5.90 -6.33 9.47
C GLU A 113 -7.37 -5.88 9.44
N PHE A 114 -7.84 -5.44 8.28
CA PHE A 114 -9.24 -5.08 8.05
C PHE A 114 -9.95 -6.18 7.29
N HIS A 115 -11.04 -6.65 7.89
CA HIS A 115 -11.91 -7.67 7.35
C HIS A 115 -13.26 -7.05 6.96
N PHE A 116 -13.72 -7.31 5.75
CA PHE A 116 -15.02 -6.84 5.26
C PHE A 116 -15.69 -7.98 4.53
N SER A 117 -16.98 -8.12 4.74
CA SER A 117 -17.80 -9.15 4.09
C SER A 117 -18.09 -8.81 2.64
N VAL A 118 -18.48 -9.83 1.87
CA VAL A 118 -19.08 -9.61 0.54
C VAL A 118 -20.24 -8.62 0.61
N GLN A 119 -21.04 -8.68 1.68
CA GLN A 119 -22.21 -7.82 1.85
C GLN A 119 -21.80 -6.35 2.03
N ASP A 120 -20.77 -6.08 2.85
CA ASP A 120 -20.20 -4.72 2.98
C ASP A 120 -19.70 -4.21 1.62
N GLY A 121 -19.10 -5.10 0.81
CA GLY A 121 -18.68 -4.79 -0.54
C GLY A 121 -19.83 -4.43 -1.47
N ILE A 122 -20.95 -5.16 -1.41
CA ILE A 122 -22.16 -4.93 -2.22
C ILE A 122 -22.81 -3.59 -1.84
N GLU A 123 -22.95 -3.33 -0.54
CA GLU A 123 -23.55 -2.09 -0.04
C GLU A 123 -22.71 -0.85 -0.38
N ALA A 124 -21.38 -0.99 -0.44
CA ALA A 124 -20.48 0.09 -0.80
C ALA A 124 -20.39 0.39 -2.31
N ILE A 125 -20.99 -0.43 -3.20
CA ILE A 125 -20.82 -0.27 -4.66
C ILE A 125 -21.30 1.11 -5.13
N GLU A 126 -22.46 1.55 -4.66
CA GLU A 126 -23.04 2.85 -5.06
C GLU A 126 -22.12 4.00 -4.67
N ASP A 127 -21.66 4.01 -3.42
CA ASP A 127 -20.73 5.02 -2.88
C ASP A 127 -19.39 5.02 -3.63
N VAL A 128 -18.84 3.84 -3.93
CA VAL A 128 -17.57 3.71 -4.67
C VAL A 128 -17.70 4.27 -6.09
N ILE A 129 -18.80 3.96 -6.79
CA ILE A 129 -19.04 4.47 -8.14
C ILE A 129 -19.19 6.00 -8.11
N TYR A 130 -19.96 6.52 -7.16
CA TYR A 130 -20.17 7.95 -6.97
C TYR A 130 -18.82 8.67 -6.74
N HIS A 131 -18.01 8.19 -5.81
CA HIS A 131 -16.71 8.77 -5.48
C HIS A 131 -15.69 8.71 -6.64
N LYS A 132 -15.74 7.66 -7.49
CA LYS A 132 -14.81 7.51 -8.62
C LYS A 132 -15.18 8.33 -9.87
N HIS A 133 -16.43 8.74 -10.04
CA HIS A 133 -16.90 9.40 -11.27
C HIS A 133 -17.47 10.80 -11.10
N MET A 134 -17.78 11.23 -9.87
CA MET A 134 -18.42 12.53 -9.61
C MET A 134 -17.57 13.51 -8.78
N THR A 135 -16.28 13.24 -8.59
CA THR A 135 -15.32 14.15 -7.92
C THR A 135 -14.20 14.62 -8.84
#